data_AF-A0A1B6DS83-F1
#
_entry.id   AF-A0A1B6DS83-F1
#
_cell.length_a   1.000
_cell.length_b   1.000
_cell.length_c   1.000
_cell.angle_alpha   90.00
_cell.angle_beta   90.00
_cell.angle_gamma   90.00
#
_symmetry.space_group_name_H-M   'P 1'
#
loop_
_entity.id
_entity.type
_entity.pdbx_description
1 polymer ?
#
loop_
_entity_poly.entity_id
_entity_poly.type
_entity_poly.pdbx_seq_one_letter_code
_entity_poly.pdbx_strand_id
1 'polypeptide(L)'
;MVAKKLANHMGGLYMNNPPPCLHRFRESFLEHAILKKAFYSLSMYASAVNVTRQWYNDVVVMAGFWHDQAAYSIARTHQSGIPPKESSIYKWPSDLLRPDVAFFIHSPPPRFSRGAPINHVMRKR
;
A
#
# COMPACT_ATOMS: atom_id res chain seq x y z
N MET A 1 10.55 -0.56 -10.54
CA MET A 1 9.99 -0.13 -9.24
C MET A 1 11.10 -0.03 -8.21
N VAL A 2 11.08 0.99 -7.34
CA VAL A 2 12.17 1.28 -6.37
C VAL A 2 12.42 0.10 -5.43
N ALA A 3 11.37 -0.49 -4.86
CA ALA A 3 11.48 -1.66 -3.97
C ALA A 3 12.23 -2.84 -4.61
N LYS A 4 11.93 -3.18 -5.88
CA LYS A 4 12.63 -4.26 -6.60
C LYS A 4 14.11 -3.93 -6.82
N LYS A 5 14.45 -2.67 -7.12
CA LYS A 5 15.86 -2.25 -7.26
C LYS A 5 16.60 -2.34 -5.93
N LEU A 6 15.96 -1.92 -4.83
CA LEU A 6 16.52 -2.03 -3.49
C LEU A 6 16.76 -3.50 -3.09
N ALA A 7 15.77 -4.38 -3.31
CA ALA A 7 15.90 -5.81 -3.07
C ALA A 7 17.12 -6.39 -3.78
N ASN A 8 17.23 -6.13 -5.10
CA ASN A 8 18.35 -6.60 -5.90
C ASN A 8 19.70 -6.06 -5.41
N HIS A 9 19.75 -4.79 -4.99
CA HIS A 9 20.99 -4.19 -4.49
C HIS A 9 21.43 -4.77 -3.14
N MET A 10 20.47 -5.18 -2.30
CA MET A 10 20.75 -5.84 -1.01
C MET A 10 20.97 -7.35 -1.15
N GLY A 11 20.92 -7.91 -2.36
CA GLY A 11 20.96 -9.37 -2.57
C GLY A 11 19.76 -10.10 -1.97
N GLY A 12 18.65 -9.39 -1.72
CA GLY A 12 17.46 -9.89 -1.06
C GLY A 12 16.30 -10.21 -1.99
N LEU A 13 15.15 -10.54 -1.40
CA LEU A 13 13.93 -10.92 -2.09
C LEU A 13 12.96 -9.74 -2.21
N TYR A 14 12.44 -9.54 -3.43
CA TYR A 14 11.31 -8.64 -3.64
C TYR A 14 9.99 -9.42 -3.55
N MET A 15 9.11 -9.06 -2.61
CA MET A 15 7.79 -9.68 -2.45
C MET A 15 6.64 -8.71 -2.78
N ASN A 16 5.62 -9.25 -3.46
CA ASN A 16 4.41 -8.52 -3.83
C ASN A 16 3.36 -8.57 -2.71
N ASN A 17 2.55 -7.51 -2.66
CA ASN A 17 1.28 -7.49 -1.92
C ASN A 17 0.20 -6.93 -2.86
N PRO A 18 -0.83 -7.70 -3.24
CA PRO A 18 -1.12 -9.07 -2.81
C PRO A 18 -0.09 -10.11 -3.29
N PRO A 19 0.05 -11.25 -2.59
CA PRO A 19 0.91 -12.34 -3.03
C PRO A 19 0.35 -12.99 -4.32
N PRO A 20 1.21 -13.59 -5.18
CA PRO A 20 0.79 -14.13 -6.48
C PRO A 20 -0.38 -15.12 -6.42
N CYS A 21 -0.46 -15.94 -5.37
CA CYS A 21 -1.56 -16.88 -5.16
C CYS A 21 -2.94 -16.22 -5.05
N LEU A 22 -3.00 -14.93 -4.69
CA LEU A 22 -4.24 -14.17 -4.54
C LEU A 22 -4.58 -13.29 -5.76
N HIS A 23 -3.71 -13.21 -6.77
CA HIS A 23 -3.93 -12.33 -7.93
C HIS A 23 -5.19 -12.68 -8.71
N ARG A 24 -5.50 -13.97 -8.85
CA ARG A 24 -6.72 -14.46 -9.54
C ARG A 24 -8.03 -14.02 -8.91
N PHE A 25 -8.03 -13.66 -7.63
CA PHE A 25 -9.23 -13.21 -6.92
C PHE A 25 -9.39 -11.69 -6.96
N ARG A 26 -8.42 -10.96 -7.50
CA ARG A 26 -8.42 -9.51 -7.46
C ARG A 26 -9.65 -8.93 -8.14
N GLU A 27 -10.04 -9.40 -9.31
CA GLU A 27 -11.17 -8.82 -10.04
C GLU A 27 -12.49 -9.03 -9.30
N SER A 28 -12.77 -10.26 -8.84
CA SER A 28 -14.02 -10.61 -8.17
C SER A 28 -14.24 -9.91 -6.82
N PHE A 29 -13.16 -9.57 -6.10
CA PHE A 29 -13.27 -8.99 -4.76
C PHE A 29 -13.19 -7.46 -4.75
N LEU A 30 -12.83 -6.81 -5.87
CA LEU A 30 -12.67 -5.35 -5.92
C LEU A 30 -13.96 -4.59 -6.24
N GLU A 31 -15.03 -5.27 -6.65
CA GLU A 31 -16.32 -4.66 -7.01
C GLU A 31 -17.05 -4.05 -5.81
N HIS A 32 -17.05 -4.75 -4.67
CA HIS A 32 -17.74 -4.29 -3.46
C HIS A 32 -16.76 -3.72 -2.44
N ALA A 33 -17.10 -2.57 -1.85
CA ALA A 33 -16.22 -1.87 -0.91
C ALA A 33 -15.80 -2.73 0.31
N ILE A 34 -16.72 -3.56 0.83
CA ILE A 34 -16.45 -4.47 1.95
C ILE A 34 -15.52 -5.61 1.51
N LEU A 35 -15.81 -6.27 0.38
CA LEU A 35 -14.97 -7.33 -0.16
C LEU A 35 -13.58 -6.82 -0.52
N LYS A 36 -13.48 -5.61 -1.06
CA LYS A 36 -12.21 -4.96 -1.38
C LYS A 36 -11.36 -4.78 -0.13
N LYS A 37 -11.94 -4.30 0.97
CA LYS A 37 -11.25 -4.15 2.25
C LYS A 37 -10.82 -5.51 2.81
N ALA A 38 -11.71 -6.50 2.79
CA ALA A 38 -11.41 -7.86 3.26
C ALA A 38 -10.27 -8.50 2.44
N PHE A 39 -10.29 -8.34 1.12
CA PHE A 39 -9.26 -8.84 0.21
C PHE A 39 -7.89 -8.23 0.50
N TYR A 40 -7.80 -6.91 0.66
CA TYR A 40 -6.52 -6.28 1.00
C TYR A 40 -6.04 -6.64 2.41
N SER A 41 -6.95 -6.79 3.38
CA SER A 41 -6.61 -7.30 4.70
C SER A 41 -5.99 -8.70 4.59
N LEU A 42 -6.72 -9.66 4.00
CA LEU A 42 -6.24 -11.03 3.77
C LEU A 42 -4.89 -11.06 3.05
N SER A 43 -4.73 -10.21 2.04
CA SER A 43 -3.49 -10.13 1.27
C SER A 43 -2.29 -9.71 2.12
N MET A 44 -2.46 -8.76 3.04
CA MET A 44 -1.40 -8.37 3.97
C MET A 44 -0.99 -9.52 4.90
N TYR A 45 -1.95 -10.25 5.47
CA TYR A 45 -1.65 -11.39 6.34
C TYR A 45 -1.02 -12.56 5.56
N ALA A 46 -1.51 -12.84 4.34
CA ALA A 46 -0.92 -13.87 3.49
C ALA A 46 0.52 -13.51 3.06
N SER A 47 0.77 -12.24 2.71
CA SER A 47 2.13 -11.76 2.45
C SER A 47 3.00 -11.83 3.71
N ALA A 48 2.48 -11.49 4.90
CA ALA A 48 3.23 -11.60 6.15
C ALA A 48 3.69 -13.04 6.42
N VAL A 49 2.83 -14.04 6.21
CA VAL A 49 3.20 -15.46 6.32
C VAL A 49 4.28 -15.85 5.31
N ASN A 50 4.25 -15.31 4.09
CA ASN A 50 5.31 -15.57 3.12
C ASN A 50 6.64 -14.93 3.55
N VAL A 51 6.61 -13.73 4.14
CA VAL A 51 7.81 -13.05 4.65
C VAL A 51 8.42 -13.86 5.80
N THR A 52 7.61 -14.30 6.78
CA THR A 52 8.12 -15.06 7.94
C THR A 52 8.74 -16.40 7.58
N ARG A 53 8.42 -16.95 6.41
CA ARG A 53 9.07 -18.16 5.87
C ARG A 53 10.45 -17.90 5.29
N GLN A 54 10.76 -16.67 4.87
CA GLN A 54 12.02 -16.33 4.16
C GLN A 54 12.94 -15.38 4.91
N TRP A 55 12.43 -14.58 5.84
CA TRP A 55 13.18 -13.52 6.53
C TRP A 55 14.41 -13.98 7.34
N TYR A 56 14.54 -15.29 7.61
CA TYR A 56 15.70 -15.84 8.32
C TYR A 56 16.90 -16.01 7.39
N ASN A 57 16.66 -16.14 6.08
CA ASN A 57 17.70 -16.40 5.09
C ASN A 57 18.00 -15.15 4.26
N ASP A 58 16.98 -14.36 3.95
CA ASP A 58 17.08 -13.26 3.00
C ASP A 58 16.45 -11.98 3.54
N VAL A 59 17.05 -10.84 3.19
CA VAL A 59 16.40 -9.53 3.36
C VAL A 59 15.17 -9.49 2.46
N VAL A 60 14.00 -9.20 3.03
CA VAL A 60 12.75 -9.09 2.27
C VAL A 60 12.36 -7.63 2.09
N VAL A 61 12.19 -7.22 0.85
CA VAL A 61 11.73 -5.87 0.49
C VAL A 61 10.36 -5.95 -0.17
N MET A 62 9.41 -5.16 0.31
CA MET A 62 8.04 -5.11 -0.20
C MET A 62 7.70 -3.73 -0.77
N ALA A 63 6.78 -3.70 -1.74
CA ALA A 63 6.12 -2.47 -2.18
C ALA A 63 4.64 -2.56 -1.84
N GLY A 64 4.15 -1.63 -1.02
CA GLY A 64 2.77 -1.65 -0.57
C GLY A 64 2.56 -2.59 0.61
N PHE A 65 2.12 -2.05 1.75
CA PHE A 65 1.75 -2.87 2.91
C PHE A 65 0.68 -2.16 3.76
N TRP A 66 0.78 -2.21 5.09
CA TRP A 66 -0.22 -1.61 5.97
C TRP A 66 -0.38 -0.09 5.79
N HIS A 67 0.72 0.66 5.64
CA HIS A 67 0.66 2.12 5.51
C HIS A 67 -0.18 2.59 4.32
N ASP A 68 -0.07 1.92 3.17
CA ASP A 68 -0.84 2.25 1.96
C ASP A 68 -2.35 2.04 2.18
N GLN A 69 -2.71 0.94 2.85
CA GLN A 69 -4.11 0.63 3.18
C GLN A 69 -4.66 1.60 4.24
N ALA A 70 -3.87 1.91 5.26
CA ALA A 70 -4.24 2.88 6.30
C ALA A 70 -4.46 4.28 5.69
N ALA A 71 -3.51 4.76 4.88
CA ALA A 71 -3.62 6.04 4.18
C ALA A 71 -4.83 6.08 3.24
N TYR A 72 -5.05 5.03 2.45
CA TYR A 72 -6.22 4.92 1.57
C TYR A 72 -7.54 4.93 2.35
N SER A 73 -7.61 4.20 3.48
CA SER A 73 -8.79 4.15 4.34
C SER A 73 -9.09 5.52 4.95
N ILE A 74 -8.07 6.20 5.47
CA ILE A 74 -8.19 7.57 6.01
C ILE A 74 -8.74 8.52 4.94
N ALA A 75 -8.13 8.55 3.76
CA ALA A 75 -8.54 9.45 2.67
C ALA A 75 -9.97 9.18 2.18
N ARG A 76 -10.43 7.92 2.24
CA ARG A 76 -11.80 7.55 1.84
C ARG A 76 -12.83 7.89 2.91
N THR A 77 -12.50 7.73 4.19
CA THR A 77 -13.45 7.91 5.29
C THR A 77 -13.50 9.35 5.81
N HIS A 78 -12.39 10.10 5.73
CA HIS A 78 -12.28 11.46 6.25
C HIS A 78 -12.06 12.44 5.09
N GLN A 79 -13.15 12.93 4.50
CA GLN A 79 -13.10 13.85 3.35
C GLN A 79 -12.80 15.30 3.73
N SER A 80 -13.11 15.69 4.97
CA SER A 80 -13.04 17.07 5.46
C SER A 80 -11.91 17.32 6.48
N GLY A 81 -10.95 16.41 6.59
CA GLY A 81 -9.82 16.55 7.51
C GLY A 81 -9.07 15.24 7.76
N ILE A 82 -8.10 15.28 8.66
CA ILE A 82 -7.40 14.08 9.14
C ILE A 82 -7.97 13.63 10.49
N PRO A 83 -8.00 12.32 10.78
CA PRO A 83 -8.36 11.82 12.10
C PRO A 83 -7.50 12.43 13.22
N PRO A 84 -8.02 12.51 14.47
CA PRO A 84 -7.22 12.88 15.63
C PRO A 84 -6.00 11.97 15.79
N LYS A 85 -4.88 12.50 16.30
CA LYS A 85 -3.59 11.78 16.41
C LYS A 85 -3.69 10.49 17.25
N GLU A 86 -4.63 10.45 18.18
CA GLU A 86 -4.90 9.38 19.13
C GLU A 86 -5.81 8.29 18.55
N SER A 87 -6.34 8.52 17.35
CA SER A 87 -7.24 7.59 16.67
C SER A 87 -6.56 6.23 16.46
N SER A 88 -7.31 5.16 16.72
CA SER A 88 -6.85 3.79 16.52
C SER A 88 -6.51 3.48 15.05
N ILE A 89 -6.96 4.30 14.09
CA ILE A 89 -6.65 4.13 12.67
C ILE A 89 -5.15 4.26 12.35
N TYR A 90 -4.39 4.95 13.21
CA TYR A 90 -2.93 5.08 13.10
C TYR A 90 -2.17 3.95 13.81
N LYS A 91 -2.85 3.07 14.53
CA LYS A 91 -2.20 1.98 15.27
C LYS A 91 -1.97 0.80 14.32
N TRP A 92 -0.71 0.35 14.28
CA TRP A 92 -0.36 -0.89 13.61
C TRP A 92 -1.13 -2.08 14.25
N PRO A 93 -1.70 -3.01 13.48
CA PRO A 93 -2.42 -4.16 14.04
C PRO A 93 -1.45 -5.04 14.83
N SER A 94 -1.83 -5.42 16.05
CA SER A 94 -0.93 -6.16 16.97
C SER A 94 -0.52 -7.55 16.48
N ASP A 95 -1.28 -8.12 15.56
CA ASP A 95 -1.12 -9.46 14.98
C ASP A 95 -0.57 -9.44 13.54
N LEU A 96 -0.35 -8.25 12.96
CA LEU A 96 0.25 -8.10 11.64
C LEU A 96 1.76 -7.89 11.77
N LEU A 97 2.53 -8.69 11.03
CA LEU A 97 3.99 -8.55 10.93
C LEU A 97 4.38 -7.10 10.68
N ARG A 98 5.26 -6.52 11.50
CA ARG A 98 5.77 -5.16 11.33
C ARG A 98 7.13 -5.19 10.62
N PRO A 99 7.37 -4.35 9.59
CA PRO A 99 8.69 -4.25 8.98
C PRO A 99 9.68 -3.55 9.93
N ASP A 100 10.95 -3.94 9.87
CA ASP A 100 12.02 -3.30 10.64
C ASP A 100 12.25 -1.85 10.21
N VAL A 101 12.10 -1.58 8.90
CA VAL A 101 12.25 -0.24 8.30
C VAL A 101 11.16 -0.01 7.25
N ALA A 102 10.58 1.19 7.25
CA ALA A 102 9.61 1.62 6.24
C ALA A 102 10.13 2.87 5.52
N PHE A 103 10.07 2.86 4.18
CA PHE A 103 10.47 3.99 3.35
C PHE A 103 9.24 4.63 2.71
N PHE A 104 9.02 5.92 2.99
CA PHE A 104 8.04 6.73 2.27
C PHE A 104 8.70 7.43 1.09
N ILE A 105 8.20 7.17 -0.12
CA ILE A 105 8.72 7.77 -1.35
C ILE A 105 7.76 8.85 -1.83
N HIS A 106 8.12 10.11 -1.60
CA HIS A 106 7.40 11.25 -2.14
C HIS A 106 7.90 11.56 -3.56
N SER A 107 7.21 11.05 -4.58
CA SER A 107 7.43 11.44 -5.97
C SER A 107 6.47 12.57 -6.34
N PRO A 108 6.92 13.60 -7.09
CA PRO A 108 5.98 14.51 -7.73
C PRO A 108 5.02 13.69 -8.62
N PRO A 109 3.76 14.15 -8.78
CA PRO A 109 2.83 13.51 -9.69
C PRO A 109 3.48 13.40 -11.08
N PRO A 110 3.20 12.34 -11.85
CA PRO A 110 3.71 12.24 -13.21
C PRO A 110 3.36 13.53 -13.93
N ARG A 111 4.36 14.19 -14.53
CA ARG A 111 4.09 15.32 -15.42
C ARG A 111 3.23 14.75 -16.54
N PHE A 112 1.93 15.03 -16.52
CA PHE A 112 1.00 14.54 -17.53
C PHE A 112 1.60 14.84 -18.90
N SER A 113 1.68 13.81 -19.74
CA SER A 113 1.96 13.93 -21.16
C SER A 113 1.10 15.06 -21.73
N ARG A 114 1.72 15.96 -22.50
CA ARG A 114 1.05 17.04 -23.26
C ARG A 114 -0.23 16.48 -23.91
N GLY A 115 -1.42 16.91 -23.46
CA GLY A 115 -2.68 16.51 -24.13
C GLY A 115 -3.98 16.47 -23.32
N ALA A 116 -4.04 16.77 -22.02
CA ALA A 116 -5.31 16.87 -21.31
C ALA A 116 -5.87 18.31 -21.37
N PRO A 117 -7.17 18.53 -21.71
CA PRO A 117 -7.73 19.86 -21.93
C PRO A 117 -7.78 20.68 -20.63
N ILE A 118 -7.36 21.93 -20.75
CA ILE A 118 -7.39 22.96 -19.69
C ILE A 118 -8.85 23.35 -19.48
N ASN A 119 -9.53 22.72 -18.52
CA ASN A 119 -10.74 23.31 -17.98
C ASN A 119 -10.34 24.36 -16.95
N HIS A 120 -10.32 25.61 -17.41
CA HIS A 120 -10.25 26.81 -16.59
C HIS A 120 -11.27 26.75 -15.45
N VAL A 121 -10.78 26.60 -14.22
CA VAL A 121 -11.46 27.18 -13.05
C VAL A 121 -10.50 28.16 -12.40
N MET A 122 -10.25 29.26 -13.13
CA MET A 122 -10.15 30.54 -12.43
C MET A 122 -11.57 30.95 -12.08
N ARG A 123 -11.91 30.89 -10.80
CA ARG A 123 -12.91 31.81 -10.26
C ARG A 123 -12.37 32.37 -8.95
N LYS A 124 -11.66 33.49 -9.09
CA LYS A 124 -11.59 34.52 -8.06
C LYS A 124 -13.03 34.92 -7.70
N ARG A 125 -13.36 34.91 -6.42
CA ARG A 125 -13.89 36.06 -5.66
C ARG A 125 -13.72 35.75 -4.19
#